data_AF-A0A838F154-F1
#
_entry.id   AF-A0A838F154-F1
#
_cell.length_a   1.000
_cell.length_b   1.000
_cell.length_c   1.000
_cell.angle_alpha   90.00
_cell.angle_beta   90.00
_cell.angle_gamma   90.00
#
_symmetry.space_group_name_H-M   'P 1'
#
loop_
_entity.id
_entity.type
_entity.pdbx_description
1 polymer ?
#
loop_
_entity_poly.entity_id
_entity_poly.type
_entity_poly.pdbx_seq_one_letter_code
_entity_poly.pdbx_strand_id
1 'polypeptide(L)'
;MVIKNQRGQTVVEYILLLSVAMSLVVTFYRSATFQRFFGSQGELGRAYKVDSEWGYRYASMSDIDRTTAEPNTPKPSAEEHASYYNKAKSQSHFFGPSDAYPQ
;
A
#
# COMPACT_ATOMS: atom_id res chain seq x y z
N MET A 1 6.67 -26.00 30.66
CA MET A 1 7.41 -26.33 29.43
C MET A 1 8.59 -27.19 29.82
N VAL A 2 8.44 -28.51 29.77
CA VAL A 2 9.47 -29.44 30.26
C VAL A 2 10.35 -29.83 29.09
N ILE A 3 11.54 -29.22 28.99
CA ILE A 3 12.61 -29.70 28.11
C ILE A 3 13.33 -30.80 28.90
N LYS A 4 12.92 -32.05 28.71
CA LYS A 4 13.62 -33.22 29.25
C LYS A 4 14.91 -33.39 28.46
N ASN A 5 16.03 -33.07 29.09
CA ASN A 5 17.39 -33.28 28.58
C ASN A 5 17.71 -34.78 28.49
N GLN A 6 17.20 -35.45 27.46
CA GLN A 6 17.59 -36.82 27.10
C GLN A 6 18.42 -36.74 25.81
N ARG A 7 19.65 -37.24 25.87
CA ARG A 7 20.72 -37.13 24.86
C ARG A 7 20.45 -37.90 23.54
N GLY A 8 19.23 -37.84 23.02
CA GLY A 8 18.80 -38.56 21.83
C GLY A 8 17.78 -37.76 21.03
N GLN A 9 18.02 -36.46 20.87
CA GLN A 9 17.21 -35.63 19.98
C GLN A 9 17.50 -36.08 18.54
N THR A 10 16.62 -36.92 18.01
CA THR A 10 16.82 -37.57 16.72
C THR A 10 16.62 -36.55 15.60
N VAL A 11 17.47 -36.59 14.57
CA VAL A 11 17.35 -35.73 13.36
C VAL A 11 15.92 -35.76 12.77
N VAL A 12 15.25 -36.91 12.91
CA VAL A 12 13.87 -37.14 12.48
C VAL A 12 12.87 -36.21 13.19
N GLU A 13 13.03 -35.98 14.48
CA GLU A 13 12.16 -35.10 15.27
C GLU A 13 12.22 -33.66 14.75
N TYR A 14 13.43 -33.18 14.44
CA TYR A 14 13.63 -31.86 13.87
C TYR A 14 13.05 -31.72 12.46
N ILE A 15 13.18 -32.76 11.62
CA ILE A 15 12.58 -32.78 10.28
C ILE A 15 11.05 -32.75 10.37
N LEU A 16 10.46 -33.51 11.30
CA LEU A 16 9.02 -33.51 11.54
C LEU A 16 8.54 -32.15 12.05
N LEU A 17 9.25 -31.56 13.01
CA LEU A 17 8.92 -30.24 13.54
C LEU A 17 9.02 -29.16 12.46
N LEU A 18 10.05 -29.21 11.62
CA LEU A 18 10.19 -28.33 10.46
C LEU A 18 9.04 -28.52 9.46
N SER A 19 8.66 -29.77 9.19
CA SER A 19 7.56 -30.08 8.27
C SER A 19 6.23 -29.54 8.77
N VAL A 20 5.95 -29.66 10.07
CA VAL A 20 4.76 -29.08 10.71
C VAL A 20 4.81 -27.55 10.69
N ALA A 21 5.96 -26.94 10.97
CA ALA A 21 6.12 -25.50 10.87
C ALA A 21 5.84 -25.00 9.45
N MET A 22 6.39 -25.68 8.44
CA MET A 22 6.18 -25.33 7.02
C MET A 22 4.73 -25.50 6.60
N SER A 23 4.03 -26.55 7.05
CA SER A 23 2.62 -26.75 6.71
C SER A 23 1.72 -25.65 7.29
N LEU A 24 2.01 -25.19 8.51
CA LEU A 24 1.32 -24.05 9.12
C LEU A 24 1.58 -22.76 8.34
N VAL A 25 2.83 -22.51 7.93
CA VAL A 25 3.20 -21.33 7.14
C VAL A 25 2.47 -21.31 5.80
N VAL A 26 2.44 -22.43 5.07
CA VAL A 26 1.72 -22.53 3.80
C VAL A 26 0.21 -22.32 4.00
N THR A 27 -0.35 -22.89 5.06
CA THR A 27 -1.78 -22.72 5.39
C THR A 27 -2.11 -21.25 5.67
N PHE A 28 -1.25 -20.55 6.41
CA PHE A 28 -1.40 -19.12 6.67
C PHE A 28 -1.34 -18.30 5.37
N TYR A 29 -0.36 -18.55 4.50
CA TYR A 29 -0.25 -17.85 3.23
C TYR A 29 -1.44 -18.09 2.28
N ARG A 30 -2.04 -19.29 2.32
CA ARG A 30 -3.23 -19.63 1.53
C ARG A 30 -4.54 -19.16 2.16
N SER A 31 -4.51 -18.61 3.37
CA SER A 31 -5.71 -18.12 4.05
C SER A 31 -6.33 -16.95 3.27
N ALA A 32 -7.67 -16.90 3.24
CA ALA A 32 -8.41 -15.84 2.56
C ALA A 32 -8.06 -14.45 3.10
N THR A 33 -7.85 -14.35 4.42
CA THR A 33 -7.46 -13.10 5.08
C THR A 33 -6.09 -12.62 4.60
N PHE A 34 -5.08 -13.50 4.56
CA PHE A 34 -3.76 -13.12 4.07
C PHE A 34 -3.80 -12.69 2.60
N GLN A 35 -4.49 -13.45 1.76
CA GLN A 35 -4.64 -13.13 0.33
C GLN A 35 -5.40 -11.82 0.09
N ARG A 36 -6.38 -11.48 0.93
CA ARG A 36 -7.11 -10.22 0.84
C ARG A 36 -6.20 -9.01 1.08
N PHE A 37 -5.25 -9.08 2.01
CA PHE A 37 -4.37 -7.95 2.32
C PHE A 37 -3.08 -7.94 1.49
N PHE A 38 -2.46 -9.11 1.29
CA PHE A 38 -1.11 -9.26 0.73
C PHE A 38 -1.05 -10.07 -0.57
N GLY A 39 -2.19 -10.55 -1.09
CA GLY A 39 -2.24 -11.23 -2.39
C GLY A 39 -1.85 -10.31 -3.56
N SER A 40 -1.84 -10.85 -4.78
CA SER A 40 -1.46 -10.10 -5.99
C SER A 40 -2.33 -8.87 -6.26
N GLN A 41 -3.56 -8.85 -5.73
CA GLN A 41 -4.47 -7.71 -5.74
C GLN A 41 -4.89 -7.30 -4.32
N GLY A 42 -4.03 -7.59 -3.34
CA GLY A 42 -4.30 -7.30 -1.94
C GLY A 42 -4.52 -5.81 -1.67
N GLU A 43 -5.33 -5.50 -0.67
CA GLU A 43 -5.72 -4.14 -0.32
C GLU A 43 -4.49 -3.23 -0.10
N LEU A 44 -3.43 -3.73 0.53
CA LEU A 44 -2.22 -2.95 0.81
C LEU A 44 -1.44 -2.61 -0.46
N GLY A 45 -1.23 -3.59 -1.34
CA GLY A 45 -0.53 -3.38 -2.60
C GLY A 45 -1.29 -2.40 -3.51
N ARG A 46 -2.62 -2.52 -3.55
CA ARG A 46 -3.48 -1.60 -4.30
C ARG A 46 -3.42 -0.18 -3.72
N ALA A 47 -3.54 -0.03 -2.40
CA ALA A 47 -3.46 1.27 -1.75
C ALA A 47 -2.11 1.95 -1.99
N TYR A 48 -1.00 1.21 -1.85
CA TYR A 48 0.34 1.74 -2.10
C TYR A 48 0.55 2.15 -3.57
N LYS A 49 0.06 1.34 -4.51
CA LYS A 49 0.11 1.66 -5.94
C LYS A 49 -0.64 2.96 -6.25
N VAL A 50 -1.87 3.10 -5.76
CA VAL A 50 -2.70 4.29 -6.00
C VAL A 50 -2.05 5.54 -5.42
N ASP A 51 -1.52 5.46 -4.19
CA ASP A 51 -0.86 6.60 -3.54
C ASP A 51 0.43 7.00 -4.27
N SER A 52 1.22 6.01 -4.71
CA SER A 52 2.44 6.26 -5.50
C SER A 52 2.12 6.89 -6.86
N GLU A 53 1.12 6.36 -7.58
CA GLU A 53 0.69 6.90 -8.87
C GLU A 53 0.12 8.32 -8.73
N TRP A 54 -0.62 8.59 -7.65
CA TRP A 54 -1.17 9.91 -7.37
C TRP A 54 -0.07 10.91 -7.01
N GLY A 55 0.80 10.58 -6.06
CA GLY A 55 1.91 11.44 -5.65
C GLY A 55 2.84 11.78 -6.82
N TYR A 56 3.10 10.80 -7.69
CA TYR A 56 3.87 11.03 -8.92
C TYR A 56 3.19 12.00 -9.88
N ARG A 57 1.85 11.95 -10.02
CA ARG A 57 1.10 12.79 -10.98
C ARG A 57 0.78 14.19 -10.47
N TYR A 58 0.50 14.33 -9.18
CA TYR A 58 -0.07 15.55 -8.60
C TYR A 58 0.78 16.19 -7.52
N ALA A 59 1.94 15.60 -7.18
CA ALA A 59 2.86 16.09 -6.14
C ALA A 59 2.16 16.42 -4.80
N SER A 60 1.03 15.77 -4.54
CA SER A 60 0.18 15.96 -3.37
C SER A 60 -0.23 14.59 -2.84
N MET A 61 -0.67 14.54 -1.59
CA MET A 61 -1.20 13.31 -1.01
C MET A 61 -2.64 13.12 -1.49
N SER A 62 -3.04 11.88 -1.83
CA SER A 62 -4.40 11.64 -2.33
C SER A 62 -5.41 11.72 -1.19
N ASP A 63 -6.49 12.48 -1.37
CA ASP A 63 -7.67 12.46 -0.49
C ASP A 63 -8.64 11.31 -0.82
N ILE A 64 -8.27 10.41 -1.75
CA ILE A 64 -9.11 9.32 -2.21
C ILE A 64 -9.16 8.23 -1.12
N ASP A 65 -10.37 7.79 -0.77
CA ASP A 65 -10.56 6.66 0.14
C ASP A 65 -9.95 5.39 -0.47
N ARG A 66 -8.85 4.96 0.16
CA ARG A 66 -7.94 3.90 -0.29
C ARG A 66 -8.60 2.52 -0.32
N THR A 67 -9.77 2.38 0.30
CA THR A 67 -10.52 1.12 0.40
C THR A 67 -11.46 0.86 -0.79
N THR A 68 -11.92 1.92 -1.46
CA THR A 68 -12.94 1.88 -2.52
C THR A 68 -12.44 2.36 -3.88
N ALA A 69 -11.16 2.73 -4.00
CA ALA A 69 -10.55 3.12 -5.26
C ALA A 69 -10.65 1.98 -6.29
N GLU A 70 -11.73 1.99 -7.08
CA GLU A 70 -11.87 1.19 -8.26
C GLU A 70 -10.74 1.54 -9.24
N PRO A 71 -10.27 0.59 -10.07
CA PRO A 71 -9.25 0.85 -11.09
C PRO A 71 -9.63 1.97 -12.09
N ASN A 72 -10.88 2.44 -12.07
CA ASN A 72 -11.42 3.52 -12.90
C ASN A 72 -11.97 4.70 -12.07
N THR A 73 -11.43 4.96 -10.87
CA THR A 73 -11.81 6.17 -10.12
C THR A 73 -11.59 7.40 -11.03
N PRO A 74 -12.55 8.35 -11.11
CA PRO A 74 -12.48 9.46 -12.04
C PRO A 74 -11.15 10.18 -11.84
N LYS A 75 -10.30 10.14 -12.88
CA LYS A 75 -9.10 10.97 -12.92
C LYS A 75 -9.58 12.41 -12.78
N PRO A 76 -9.02 13.23 -11.87
CA PRO A 76 -9.37 14.63 -11.83
C PRO A 76 -9.18 15.20 -13.23
N SER A 77 -10.19 15.94 -13.72
CA SER A 77 -10.20 16.47 -15.08
C SER A 77 -8.90 17.24 -15.31
N ALA A 78 -8.31 17.08 -16.51
CA ALA A 78 -7.07 17.74 -16.90
C ALA A 78 -7.12 19.28 -16.81
N GLU A 79 -8.31 19.84 -16.59
CA GLU A 79 -8.59 21.27 -16.50
C GLU A 79 -8.13 21.89 -15.18
N GLU A 80 -7.99 21.13 -14.09
CA GLU A 80 -7.53 21.65 -12.80
C GLU A 80 -6.54 20.69 -12.14
N HIS A 81 -5.25 20.89 -12.44
CA HIS A 81 -4.18 20.17 -11.76
C HIS A 81 -4.04 20.66 -10.31
N ALA A 82 -4.26 19.76 -9.35
CA ALA A 82 -4.08 20.04 -7.92
C ALA A 82 -2.65 20.52 -7.56
N SER A 83 -1.66 20.18 -8.38
CA SER A 83 -0.29 20.69 -8.26
C SER A 83 -0.15 22.18 -8.61
N TYR A 84 -1.06 22.70 -9.43
CA TYR A 84 -1.07 24.11 -9.83
C TYR A 84 -1.93 24.97 -8.91
N TYR A 85 -3.17 24.54 -8.66
CA TYR A 85 -4.14 25.32 -7.90
C TYR A 85 -4.70 24.52 -6.72
N ASN A 86 -4.50 25.05 -5.52
CA ASN A 86 -5.06 24.51 -4.29
C ASN A 86 -6.49 25.03 -4.09
N LYS A 87 -7.49 24.21 -4.41
CA LYS A 87 -8.91 24.58 -4.23
C LYS A 87 -9.30 24.82 -2.77
N ALA A 88 -8.73 24.08 -1.81
CA ALA A 88 -9.06 24.23 -0.39
C ALA A 88 -8.59 25.59 0.17
N LYS A 89 -7.53 26.16 -0.42
CA LYS A 89 -6.96 27.45 -0.04
C LYS A 89 -7.22 28.55 -1.08
N SER A 90 -7.97 28.26 -2.15
CA SER A 90 -8.23 29.13 -3.30
C SER A 90 -6.98 29.88 -3.79
N GLN A 91 -5.83 29.20 -3.86
CA GLN A 91 -4.55 29.82 -4.21
C GLN A 91 -3.70 28.91 -5.10
N SER A 92 -2.87 29.52 -5.95
CA SER A 92 -1.84 28.80 -6.71
C SER A 92 -0.71 28.33 -5.77
N HIS A 93 -0.11 27.17 -6.09
CA HIS A 93 1.14 26.74 -5.47
C HIS A 93 2.36 27.50 -6.01
N PHE A 94 2.19 28.23 -7.12
CA PHE A 94 3.24 29.00 -7.77
C PHE A 94 3.17 30.48 -7.40
N PHE A 95 4.35 31.10 -7.28
CA PHE A 95 4.46 32.54 -7.16
C PHE A 95 4.09 33.19 -8.50
N GLY A 96 3.04 34.00 -8.50
CA GLY A 96 2.73 34.91 -9.59
C GLY A 96 3.44 36.25 -9.40
N PRO A 97 3.59 37.06 -10.46
CA PRO A 97 4.05 38.43 -10.30
C PRO A 97 3.10 39.20 -9.37
N SER A 98 3.66 40.01 -8.46
CA SER A 98 2.87 40.89 -7.57
C SER A 98 2.08 41.95 -8.35
N ASP A 99 2.62 42.36 -9.49
CA ASP A 99 2.12 43.45 -10.30
C ASP A 99 1.74 42.98 -11.70
N ALA A 100 0.73 43.64 -12.28
CA ALA A 100 0.35 43.41 -13.67
C ALA A 100 1.51 43.80 -14.60
N TYR A 101 1.62 43.10 -15.73
CA TYR A 101 2.59 43.46 -16.76
C TYR A 101 2.30 44.89 -17.25
N PRO A 102 3.30 45.79 -17.30
CA PRO A 102 3.08 47.13 -17.82
C PRO A 102 2.56 47.05 -19.26
N GLN A 103 1.45 47.74 -19.54
CA GLN A 103 0.87 47.81 -20.88
C GLN A 103 1.64 48.77 -21.79
#